data_AF-A0A7Y6PTP9-F1
#
_entry.id   AF-A0A7Y6PTP9-F1
#
_cell.length_a   1.000
_cell.length_b   1.000
_cell.length_c   1.000
_cell.angle_alpha   90.00
_cell.angle_beta   90.00
_cell.angle_gamma   90.00
#
_symmetry.space_group_name_H-M   'P 1'
#
loop_
_entity.id
_entity.type
_entity.pdbx_description
1 polymer ?
#
loop_
_entity_poly.entity_id
_entity_poly.type
_entity_poly.pdbx_seq_one_letter_code
_entity_poly.pdbx_strand_id
1 'polypeptide(L)'
;MKDLRPSAKPLADDLESPPMNDLAAQILIELPAGDGPVSVGDALEHQRRAIVALPGMSDDDARAYLAREHYFRTWERAQEAAGRMIDRRFEAAADAIVAGDIATLGDLLELDPSLARARSAYGHRQTLLQHCAANGIEWPRQRQTTKNIREAARMLLDAGAEPDATCESYRGDDTAMTLLCSSTHPAEAGMQAGLVETLVARGAAVDGPNGDSAPLWTAIVWGYPAAADALSRAGARMDNLVLAAGAGNLERVKELVDAPHERLRIVGTDRWLDAEHMISYALIYAAGCNRRGVVEFLLTRGPDLAITDPIYDATALGFAKYEHPAAGRPHGYPEIIALLSR
;
A
#
# COMPACT_ATOMS: atom_id res chain seq x y z
N MET A 1 6.30 18.82 -12.23
CA MET A 1 5.75 17.49 -11.91
C MET A 1 4.94 17.54 -10.61
N LYS A 2 4.01 18.49 -10.46
CA LYS A 2 2.93 18.36 -9.46
C LYS A 2 1.82 17.40 -9.95
N ASP A 3 1.83 17.06 -11.24
CA ASP A 3 0.83 16.23 -11.91
C ASP A 3 1.45 15.06 -12.70
N LEU A 4 2.10 14.12 -12.01
CA LEU A 4 2.50 12.83 -12.60
C LEU A 4 1.99 11.66 -11.76
N ARG A 5 0.65 11.57 -11.65
CA ARG A 5 -0.04 10.35 -11.22
C ARG A 5 -0.39 9.52 -12.46
N PRO A 6 -0.14 8.20 -12.47
CA PRO A 6 -0.55 7.29 -13.53
C PRO A 6 -2.04 7.39 -13.86
N SER A 7 -2.36 7.41 -15.15
CA SER A 7 -3.71 7.25 -15.70
C SER A 7 -4.26 5.82 -15.57
N ALA A 8 -4.04 5.19 -14.42
CA ALA A 8 -4.71 3.96 -14.02
C ALA A 8 -5.38 4.21 -12.68
N LYS A 9 -6.36 5.14 -12.65
CA LYS A 9 -7.24 5.42 -11.49
C LYS A 9 -7.50 4.13 -10.70
N PRO A 10 -6.87 3.91 -9.54
CA PRO A 10 -7.59 3.28 -8.46
C PRO A 10 -8.67 4.31 -8.06
N LEU A 11 -9.82 3.84 -7.59
CA LEU A 11 -10.92 4.68 -7.13
C LEU A 11 -10.58 5.63 -5.95
N ALA A 12 -9.31 5.77 -5.57
CA ALA A 12 -8.86 6.51 -4.39
C ALA A 12 -8.04 7.80 -4.69
N ASP A 13 -7.34 7.92 -5.82
CA ASP A 13 -6.27 8.94 -5.95
C ASP A 13 -6.58 10.17 -6.83
N ASP A 14 -7.79 10.31 -7.38
CA ASP A 14 -8.16 11.46 -8.24
C ASP A 14 -9.17 12.42 -7.59
N LEU A 15 -9.19 12.47 -6.27
CA LEU A 15 -9.71 13.62 -5.55
C LEU A 15 -8.55 14.16 -4.73
N GLU A 16 -8.01 15.30 -5.13
CA GLU A 16 -7.44 16.22 -4.14
C GLU A 16 -8.53 16.37 -3.07
N SER A 17 -8.41 15.61 -1.98
CA SER A 17 -9.24 15.81 -0.81
C SER A 17 -9.11 17.30 -0.50
N PRO A 18 -10.21 18.06 -0.40
CA PRO A 18 -10.10 19.37 0.22
C PRO A 18 -9.37 19.15 1.55
N PRO A 19 -8.46 20.04 1.98
CA PRO A 19 -7.86 19.96 3.30
C PRO A 19 -8.99 20.21 4.29
N MET A 20 -9.71 19.14 4.59
CA MET A 20 -10.75 19.11 5.56
C MET A 20 -10.01 19.17 6.89
N ASN A 21 -10.42 20.12 7.73
CA ASN A 21 -9.79 20.36 9.01
C ASN A 21 -9.74 19.08 9.87
N ASP A 22 -8.81 19.03 10.83
CA ASP A 22 -8.67 17.91 11.77
C ASP A 22 -10.01 17.49 12.42
N LEU A 23 -10.94 18.43 12.56
CA LEU A 23 -12.29 18.19 13.08
C LEU A 23 -13.09 17.22 12.22
N ALA A 24 -13.05 17.37 10.91
CA ALA A 24 -13.83 16.55 10.00
C ALA A 24 -13.18 15.17 9.79
N ALA A 25 -11.87 15.04 10.01
CA ALA A 25 -11.21 13.75 10.18
C ALA A 25 -11.66 13.05 11.48
N GLN A 26 -11.78 13.76 12.60
CA GLN A 26 -12.27 13.16 13.85
C GLN A 26 -13.68 12.58 13.69
N ILE A 27 -14.56 13.28 12.98
CA ILE A 27 -15.93 12.82 12.73
C ILE A 27 -15.97 11.44 12.04
N LEU A 28 -15.00 11.12 11.16
CA LEU A 28 -15.03 9.85 10.40
C LEU A 28 -14.98 8.59 11.27
N ILE A 29 -14.38 8.67 12.45
CA ILE A 29 -14.24 7.54 13.39
C ILE A 29 -15.21 7.66 14.57
N GLU A 30 -16.06 8.70 14.59
CA GLU A 30 -17.09 8.86 15.62
C GLU A 30 -18.25 7.89 15.38
N LEU A 31 -18.64 7.22 16.46
CA LEU A 31 -19.83 6.37 16.51
C LEU A 31 -20.87 7.01 17.44
N PRO A 32 -22.18 6.75 17.22
CA PRO A 32 -23.23 7.15 18.14
C PRO A 32 -22.91 6.75 19.58
N ALA A 33 -23.26 7.59 20.56
CA ALA A 33 -23.00 7.30 21.98
C ALA A 33 -23.76 6.06 22.47
N GLY A 34 -23.21 5.40 23.50
CA GLY A 34 -23.78 4.23 24.17
C GLY A 34 -23.15 2.90 23.77
N ASP A 35 -23.44 1.84 24.54
CA ASP A 35 -22.81 0.52 24.36
C ASP A 35 -23.61 -0.41 23.43
N GLY A 36 -24.70 0.10 22.87
CA GLY A 36 -25.56 -0.65 21.96
C GLY A 36 -24.90 -0.95 20.60
N PRO A 37 -25.44 -1.95 19.88
CA PRO A 37 -25.01 -2.26 18.52
C PRO A 37 -25.21 -1.05 17.61
N VAL A 38 -24.20 -0.76 16.76
CA VAL A 38 -24.27 0.33 15.77
C VAL A 38 -24.23 -0.27 14.38
N SER A 39 -25.21 0.07 13.56
CA SER A 39 -25.18 -0.28 12.15
C SER A 39 -24.34 0.72 11.35
N VAL A 40 -23.80 0.31 10.21
CA VAL A 40 -23.12 1.23 9.27
C VAL A 40 -24.04 2.40 8.90
N GLY A 41 -25.34 2.17 8.73
CA GLY A 41 -26.31 3.22 8.44
C GLY A 41 -26.41 4.26 9.54
N ASP A 42 -26.47 3.82 10.80
CA ASP A 42 -26.55 4.73 11.96
C ASP A 42 -25.25 5.54 12.12
N ALA A 43 -24.10 4.90 11.92
CA ALA A 43 -22.80 5.58 11.96
C ALA A 43 -22.71 6.63 10.84
N LEU A 44 -23.02 6.27 9.59
CA LEU A 44 -22.95 7.20 8.47
C LEU A 44 -23.93 8.37 8.63
N GLU A 45 -25.15 8.14 9.14
CA GLU A 45 -26.10 9.23 9.38
C GLU A 45 -25.63 10.16 10.52
N HIS A 46 -25.04 9.60 11.58
CA HIS A 46 -24.44 10.38 12.66
C HIS A 46 -23.32 11.28 12.14
N GLN A 47 -22.39 10.70 11.38
CA GLN A 47 -21.25 11.41 10.80
C GLN A 47 -21.70 12.45 9.77
N ARG A 48 -22.68 12.12 8.93
CA ARG A 48 -23.24 13.04 7.92
C ARG A 48 -23.82 14.29 8.57
N ARG A 49 -24.57 14.15 9.66
CA ARG A 49 -25.12 15.30 10.40
C ARG A 49 -24.03 16.22 10.92
N ALA A 50 -22.94 15.66 11.44
CA ALA A 50 -21.81 16.43 11.93
C ALA A 50 -21.04 17.13 10.77
N ILE A 51 -20.84 16.43 9.66
CA ILE A 51 -20.17 16.97 8.46
C ILE A 51 -20.99 18.09 7.81
N VAL A 52 -22.31 17.93 7.65
CA VAL A 52 -23.19 18.96 7.09
C VAL A 52 -23.24 20.23 7.96
N ALA A 53 -22.96 20.11 9.27
CA ALA A 53 -22.86 21.28 10.14
C ALA A 53 -21.58 22.12 9.92
N LEU A 54 -20.62 21.62 9.12
CA LEU A 54 -19.42 22.36 8.77
C LEU A 54 -19.72 23.47 7.75
N PRO A 55 -19.09 24.66 7.88
CA PRO A 55 -19.31 25.76 6.95
C PRO A 55 -19.04 25.38 5.49
N GLY A 56 -20.02 25.61 4.62
CA GLY A 56 -19.90 25.38 3.18
C GLY A 56 -20.08 23.93 2.74
N MET A 57 -20.40 23.00 3.64
CA MET A 57 -20.65 21.61 3.30
C MET A 57 -22.11 21.38 2.91
N SER A 58 -22.36 20.92 1.67
CA SER A 58 -23.69 20.48 1.25
C SER A 58 -23.97 19.04 1.69
N ASP A 59 -25.23 18.61 1.65
CA ASP A 59 -25.59 17.22 1.97
C ASP A 59 -25.01 16.23 0.95
N ASP A 60 -25.02 16.59 -0.34
CA ASP A 60 -24.47 15.74 -1.40
C ASP A 60 -22.94 15.62 -1.27
N ASP A 61 -22.25 16.71 -0.93
CA ASP A 61 -20.81 16.69 -0.67
C ASP A 61 -20.48 15.82 0.56
N ALA A 62 -21.27 15.92 1.63
CA ALA A 62 -21.08 15.11 2.83
C ALA A 62 -21.24 13.60 2.53
N ARG A 63 -22.24 13.22 1.74
CA ARG A 63 -22.46 11.83 1.32
C ARG A 63 -21.34 11.32 0.42
N ALA A 64 -20.92 12.12 -0.56
CA ALA A 64 -19.82 11.76 -1.45
C ALA A 64 -18.50 11.61 -0.68
N TYR A 65 -18.25 12.53 0.26
CA TYR A 65 -17.10 12.49 1.15
C TYR A 65 -17.12 11.21 2.00
N LEU A 66 -18.20 10.96 2.76
CA LEU A 66 -18.31 9.77 3.62
C LEU A 66 -18.20 8.46 2.86
N ALA A 67 -18.85 8.36 1.69
CA ALA A 67 -18.73 7.17 0.85
C ALA A 67 -17.27 6.91 0.51
N ARG A 68 -16.54 7.93 0.05
CA ARG A 68 -15.12 7.81 -0.31
C ARG A 68 -14.24 7.41 0.87
N GLU A 69 -14.36 8.09 2.00
CA GLU A 69 -13.47 7.87 3.16
C GLU A 69 -13.68 6.52 3.82
N HIS A 70 -14.90 5.99 3.77
CA HIS A 70 -15.23 4.63 4.19
C HIS A 70 -15.08 3.61 3.06
N TYR A 71 -14.45 3.98 1.95
CA TYR A 71 -14.15 3.13 0.78
C TYR A 71 -15.38 2.49 0.13
N PHE A 72 -16.54 3.13 0.25
CA PHE A 72 -17.69 2.83 -0.59
C PHE A 72 -17.55 3.57 -1.92
N ARG A 73 -17.66 2.83 -3.03
CA ARG A 73 -17.56 3.40 -4.39
C ARG A 73 -18.56 4.52 -4.65
N THR A 74 -19.75 4.44 -4.06
CA THR A 74 -20.79 5.47 -4.12
C THR A 74 -21.60 5.46 -2.82
N TRP A 75 -22.39 6.50 -2.60
CA TRP A 75 -23.29 6.55 -1.44
C TRP A 75 -24.35 5.45 -1.48
N GLU A 76 -24.84 5.07 -2.66
CA GLU A 76 -25.80 3.97 -2.81
C GLU A 76 -25.20 2.64 -2.32
N ARG A 77 -23.92 2.38 -2.60
CA ARG A 77 -23.20 1.21 -2.06
C ARG A 77 -23.07 1.27 -0.54
N ALA A 78 -22.89 2.46 0.04
CA ALA A 78 -22.89 2.65 1.48
C ALA A 78 -24.27 2.34 2.09
N GLN A 79 -25.35 2.75 1.41
CA GLN A 79 -26.73 2.44 1.82
C GLN A 79 -27.06 0.95 1.74
N GLU A 80 -26.55 0.24 0.75
CA GLU A 80 -26.68 -1.23 0.66
C GLU A 80 -25.96 -1.93 1.83
N ALA A 81 -24.86 -1.34 2.32
CA ALA A 81 -24.13 -1.82 3.48
C ALA A 81 -24.72 -1.36 4.82
N ALA A 82 -25.77 -0.54 4.84
CA ALA A 82 -26.26 0.13 6.04
C ALA A 82 -26.64 -0.83 7.18
N GLY A 83 -27.13 -2.04 6.85
CA GLY A 83 -27.49 -3.06 7.84
C GLY A 83 -26.31 -3.85 8.43
N ARG A 84 -25.08 -3.65 7.95
CA ARG A 84 -23.89 -4.29 8.53
C ARG A 84 -23.63 -3.72 9.92
N MET A 85 -23.27 -4.60 10.85
CA MET A 85 -23.00 -4.20 12.23
C MET A 85 -21.53 -3.85 12.42
N ILE A 86 -21.27 -2.72 13.08
CA ILE A 86 -19.93 -2.29 13.48
C ILE A 86 -19.62 -2.93 14.84
N ASP A 87 -18.50 -3.64 14.91
CA ASP A 87 -17.96 -4.13 16.18
C ASP A 87 -17.09 -3.05 16.80
N ARG A 88 -17.57 -2.41 17.87
CA ARG A 88 -16.81 -1.37 18.59
C ARG A 88 -15.45 -1.84 19.10
N ARG A 89 -15.29 -3.14 19.36
CA ARG A 89 -14.00 -3.72 19.79
C ARG A 89 -13.02 -3.81 18.63
N PHE A 90 -13.51 -4.06 17.41
CA PHE A 90 -12.69 -3.97 16.20
C PHE A 90 -12.21 -2.53 16.00
N GLU A 91 -13.10 -1.54 16.12
CA GLU A 91 -12.74 -0.12 15.98
C GLU A 91 -11.72 0.31 17.05
N ALA A 92 -11.91 -0.10 18.31
CA ALA A 92 -10.97 0.16 19.38
C ALA A 92 -9.60 -0.53 19.15
N ALA A 93 -9.59 -1.76 18.62
CA ALA A 93 -8.35 -2.46 18.28
C ALA A 93 -7.62 -1.79 17.11
N ALA A 94 -8.36 -1.30 16.10
CA ALA A 94 -7.80 -0.50 15.01
C ALA A 94 -7.13 0.79 15.54
N ASP A 95 -7.79 1.49 16.45
CA ASP A 95 -7.24 2.70 17.07
C ASP A 95 -6.01 2.38 17.94
N ALA A 96 -6.04 1.27 18.68
CA ALA A 96 -4.91 0.78 19.46
C ALA A 96 -3.68 0.48 18.58
N ILE A 97 -3.86 -0.11 17.39
CA ILE A 97 -2.79 -0.35 16.42
C ILE A 97 -2.17 0.97 15.96
N VAL A 98 -2.99 1.95 15.59
CA VAL A 98 -2.52 3.28 15.13
C VAL A 98 -1.79 4.03 16.25
N ALA A 99 -2.28 3.92 17.48
CA ALA A 99 -1.68 4.52 18.66
C ALA A 99 -0.42 3.78 19.17
N GLY A 100 -0.22 2.53 18.74
CA GLY A 100 0.80 1.65 19.31
C GLY A 100 0.48 1.19 20.73
N ASP A 101 -0.80 1.17 21.12
CA ASP A 101 -1.27 0.70 22.42
C ASP A 101 -1.40 -0.84 22.42
N ILE A 102 -0.26 -1.49 22.60
CA ILE A 102 -0.14 -2.95 22.62
C ILE A 102 -0.89 -3.57 23.80
N ALA A 103 -1.00 -2.86 24.93
CA ALA A 103 -1.73 -3.34 26.10
C ALA A 103 -3.23 -3.46 25.77
N THR A 104 -3.83 -2.38 25.27
CA THR A 104 -5.25 -2.39 24.87
C THR A 104 -5.52 -3.42 23.76
N LEU A 105 -4.64 -3.52 22.75
CA LEU A 105 -4.78 -4.54 21.72
C LEU A 105 -4.74 -5.96 22.30
N GLY A 106 -3.86 -6.21 23.28
CA GLY A 106 -3.74 -7.50 23.97
C GLY A 106 -5.00 -7.84 24.76
N ASP A 107 -5.49 -6.91 25.58
CA ASP A 107 -6.71 -7.09 26.38
C ASP A 107 -7.93 -7.39 25.50
N LEU A 108 -8.05 -6.69 24.37
CA LEU A 108 -9.14 -6.92 23.41
C LEU A 108 -9.05 -8.30 22.74
N LEU A 109 -7.85 -8.74 22.35
CA LEU A 109 -7.63 -10.05 21.73
C LEU A 109 -7.80 -11.20 22.74
N GLU A 110 -7.47 -11.00 24.01
CA GLU A 110 -7.72 -11.98 25.07
C GLU A 110 -9.21 -12.13 25.34
N LEU A 111 -9.94 -11.00 25.38
CA LEU A 111 -11.39 -10.98 25.56
C LEU A 111 -12.13 -11.62 24.39
N ASP A 112 -11.70 -11.34 23.15
CA ASP A 112 -12.29 -11.91 21.95
C ASP A 112 -11.23 -12.20 20.86
N PRO A 113 -10.67 -13.42 20.85
CA PRO A 113 -9.69 -13.82 19.84
C PRO A 113 -10.22 -13.79 18.39
N SER A 114 -11.55 -13.81 18.20
CA SER A 114 -12.13 -13.76 16.86
C SER A 114 -11.89 -12.42 16.15
N LEU A 115 -11.56 -11.36 16.90
CA LEU A 115 -11.17 -10.05 16.36
C LEU A 115 -10.00 -10.14 15.39
N ALA A 116 -9.08 -11.07 15.59
CA ALA A 116 -7.94 -11.28 14.69
C ALA A 116 -8.36 -11.67 13.26
N ARG A 117 -9.53 -12.32 13.10
CA ARG A 117 -10.11 -12.69 11.81
C ARG A 117 -11.27 -11.79 11.38
N ALA A 118 -11.68 -10.87 12.24
CA ALA A 118 -12.75 -9.94 11.95
C ALA A 118 -12.33 -8.96 10.85
N ARG A 119 -13.34 -8.32 10.25
CA ARG A 119 -13.19 -7.38 9.15
C ARG A 119 -14.04 -6.15 9.43
N SER A 120 -13.51 -4.97 9.18
CA SER A 120 -14.21 -3.67 9.26
C SER A 120 -15.57 -3.78 8.56
N ALA A 121 -16.62 -3.17 9.12
CA ALA A 121 -17.94 -3.17 8.51
C ALA A 121 -18.02 -2.28 7.25
N TYR A 122 -17.09 -1.33 7.13
CA TYR A 122 -17.01 -0.35 6.05
C TYR A 122 -16.57 -0.95 4.71
N GLY A 123 -16.53 -0.12 3.67
CA GLY A 123 -16.33 -0.53 2.28
C GLY A 123 -15.00 -1.25 2.04
N HIS A 124 -13.92 -0.81 2.68
CA HIS A 124 -12.60 -1.41 2.52
C HIS A 124 -12.51 -2.85 3.05
N ARG A 125 -13.39 -3.27 3.98
CA ARG A 125 -13.45 -4.64 4.54
C ARG A 125 -12.13 -5.17 5.10
N GLN A 126 -11.22 -4.28 5.50
CA GLN A 126 -9.90 -4.68 6.00
C GLN A 126 -9.98 -5.41 7.35
N THR A 127 -9.01 -6.28 7.58
CA THR A 127 -8.70 -6.93 8.85
C THR A 127 -7.79 -6.04 9.71
N LEU A 128 -7.70 -6.33 11.01
CA LEU A 128 -6.74 -5.63 11.89
C LEU A 128 -5.28 -5.81 11.43
N LEU A 129 -4.94 -6.94 10.81
CA LEU A 129 -3.59 -7.15 10.29
C LEU A 129 -3.26 -6.20 9.13
N GLN A 130 -4.24 -5.92 8.26
CA GLN A 130 -4.09 -4.94 7.17
C GLN A 130 -3.96 -3.50 7.71
N HIS A 131 -4.59 -3.18 8.85
CA HIS A 131 -4.38 -1.89 9.51
C HIS A 131 -2.91 -1.68 9.93
N CYS A 132 -2.12 -2.74 10.16
CA CYS A 132 -0.70 -2.60 10.43
C CYS A 132 0.12 -2.04 9.25
N ALA A 133 -0.41 -2.10 8.03
CA ALA A 133 0.20 -1.49 6.86
C ALA A 133 -0.05 0.04 6.77
N ALA A 134 -0.99 0.57 7.56
CA ALA A 134 -1.41 1.98 7.51
C ALA A 134 -1.68 2.45 6.07
N ASN A 135 -2.45 1.66 5.30
CA ASN A 135 -2.73 1.92 3.89
C ASN A 135 -4.09 1.32 3.52
N GLY A 136 -4.92 2.08 2.79
CA GLY A 136 -6.26 1.64 2.42
C GLY A 136 -7.25 1.64 3.58
N ILE A 137 -6.98 2.42 4.64
CA ILE A 137 -7.84 2.61 5.82
C ILE A 137 -8.33 4.06 5.89
N GLU A 138 -9.23 4.36 6.82
CA GLU A 138 -9.78 5.70 6.99
C GLU A 138 -8.65 6.71 7.27
N TRP A 139 -8.75 7.88 6.64
CA TRP A 139 -7.73 8.93 6.75
C TRP A 139 -7.23 9.24 8.17
N PRO A 140 -8.09 9.30 9.22
CA PRO A 140 -7.64 9.58 10.59
C PRO A 140 -6.73 8.49 11.18
N ARG A 141 -6.81 7.27 10.65
CA ARG A 141 -6.00 6.11 11.02
C ARG A 141 -4.77 5.99 10.13
N GLN A 142 -4.86 6.39 8.87
CA GLN A 142 -3.75 6.43 7.91
C GLN A 142 -2.87 7.68 8.08
N ARG A 143 -2.16 7.76 9.20
CA ARG A 143 -1.32 8.93 9.50
C ARG A 143 0.07 8.63 10.06
N GLN A 144 0.30 7.44 10.60
CA GLN A 144 1.57 7.09 11.23
C GLN A 144 1.76 5.59 11.34
N THR A 145 3.00 5.19 11.67
CA THR A 145 3.33 3.83 12.09
C THR A 145 4.25 3.90 13.30
N THR A 146 3.88 3.22 14.38
CA THR A 146 4.65 3.20 15.63
C THR A 146 5.78 2.17 15.58
N LYS A 147 6.80 2.33 16.43
CA LYS A 147 7.97 1.43 16.47
C LYS A 147 7.65 0.00 16.92
N ASN A 148 6.55 -0.19 17.64
CA ASN A 148 6.07 -1.48 18.11
C ASN A 148 5.06 -2.13 17.15
N ILE A 149 4.87 -1.61 15.93
CA ILE A 149 3.91 -2.19 14.97
C ILE A 149 4.17 -3.67 14.65
N ARG A 150 5.43 -4.11 14.69
CA ARG A 150 5.80 -5.53 14.51
C ARG A 150 5.25 -6.42 15.62
N GLU A 151 5.13 -5.88 16.82
CA GLU A 151 4.52 -6.58 17.96
C GLU A 151 3.01 -6.70 17.77
N ALA A 152 2.32 -5.63 17.36
CA ALA A 152 0.90 -5.67 17.02
C ALA A 152 0.61 -6.72 15.94
N ALA A 153 1.36 -6.69 14.82
CA ALA A 153 1.21 -7.67 13.75
C ALA A 153 1.41 -9.10 14.26
N ARG A 154 2.45 -9.33 15.08
CA ARG A 154 2.72 -10.63 15.69
C ARG A 154 1.57 -11.11 16.57
N MET A 155 1.01 -10.25 17.42
CA MET A 155 -0.12 -10.60 18.29
C MET A 155 -1.34 -11.01 17.49
N LEU A 156 -1.65 -10.28 16.42
CA LEU A 156 -2.77 -10.60 15.53
C LEU A 156 -2.55 -11.96 14.84
N LEU A 157 -1.35 -12.21 14.33
CA LEU A 157 -0.98 -13.48 13.70
C LEU A 157 -1.00 -14.65 14.69
N ASP A 158 -0.52 -14.44 15.92
CA ASP A 158 -0.59 -15.41 17.02
C ASP A 158 -2.04 -15.71 17.44
N ALA A 159 -2.91 -14.70 17.39
CA ALA A 159 -4.35 -14.85 17.63
C ALA A 159 -5.11 -15.46 16.44
N GLY A 160 -4.42 -15.75 15.33
CA GLY A 160 -4.97 -16.47 14.18
C GLY A 160 -5.47 -15.59 13.03
N ALA A 161 -5.03 -14.32 12.95
CA ALA A 161 -5.22 -13.51 11.75
C ALA A 161 -4.70 -14.24 10.52
N GLU A 162 -5.48 -14.21 9.44
CA GLU A 162 -5.11 -14.83 8.17
C GLU A 162 -4.11 -13.92 7.43
N PRO A 163 -2.84 -14.34 7.23
CA PRO A 163 -1.79 -13.46 6.68
C PRO A 163 -2.11 -12.91 5.29
N ASP A 164 -2.74 -13.74 4.45
CA ASP A 164 -3.05 -13.43 3.05
C ASP A 164 -4.54 -13.08 2.84
N ALA A 165 -5.25 -12.69 3.90
CA ALA A 165 -6.61 -12.17 3.76
C ALA A 165 -6.60 -10.95 2.81
N THR A 166 -7.48 -10.96 1.81
CA THR A 166 -7.65 -9.84 0.88
C THR A 166 -8.62 -8.79 1.41
N CYS A 167 -8.58 -7.56 0.91
CA CYS A 167 -9.53 -6.48 1.21
C CYS A 167 -10.02 -5.74 -0.03
N GLU A 168 -11.04 -4.88 0.15
CA GLU A 168 -11.74 -4.15 -0.90
C GLU A 168 -11.31 -2.67 -1.00
N SER A 169 -10.16 -2.28 -0.42
CA SER A 169 -9.67 -0.89 -0.46
C SER A 169 -9.43 -0.39 -1.89
N TYR A 170 -8.85 -1.22 -2.76
CA TYR A 170 -8.58 -0.83 -4.15
C TYR A 170 -9.16 -1.83 -5.15
N ARG A 171 -8.49 -2.98 -5.35
CA ARG A 171 -8.84 -3.93 -6.43
C ARG A 171 -9.57 -5.19 -5.96
N GLY A 172 -9.64 -5.41 -4.64
CA GLY A 172 -10.30 -6.58 -4.05
C GLY A 172 -9.36 -7.74 -3.74
N ASP A 173 -8.08 -7.63 -4.10
CA ASP A 173 -7.03 -8.65 -3.94
C ASP A 173 -5.86 -8.18 -3.06
N ASP A 174 -5.96 -6.99 -2.47
CA ASP A 174 -4.91 -6.42 -1.62
C ASP A 174 -4.79 -7.16 -0.29
N THR A 175 -3.59 -7.63 0.03
CA THR A 175 -3.24 -8.29 1.30
C THR A 175 -2.50 -7.32 2.22
N ALA A 176 -2.27 -7.71 3.48
CA ALA A 176 -1.43 -6.92 4.38
C ALA A 176 -0.02 -6.69 3.78
N MET A 177 0.52 -7.69 3.08
CA MET A 177 1.84 -7.60 2.42
C MET A 177 1.83 -6.59 1.26
N THR A 178 0.85 -6.63 0.35
CA THR A 178 0.84 -5.72 -0.81
C THR A 178 0.55 -4.28 -0.39
N LEU A 179 -0.36 -4.06 0.57
CA LEU A 179 -0.61 -2.75 1.16
C LEU A 179 0.65 -2.17 1.82
N LEU A 180 1.39 -3.00 2.56
CA LEU A 180 2.64 -2.61 3.20
C LEU A 180 3.72 -2.19 2.19
N CYS A 181 3.82 -2.92 1.08
CA CYS A 181 4.82 -2.68 0.03
C CYS A 181 4.59 -1.40 -0.78
N SER A 182 3.42 -0.76 -0.66
CA SER A 182 3.11 0.55 -1.25
C SER A 182 2.90 1.66 -0.20
N SER A 183 3.12 1.38 1.09
CA SER A 183 2.75 2.30 2.16
C SER A 183 3.88 3.26 2.57
N THR A 184 3.54 4.55 2.60
CA THR A 184 4.41 5.63 3.04
C THR A 184 4.72 5.59 4.54
N HIS A 185 3.73 5.35 5.40
CA HIS A 185 3.91 5.52 6.85
C HIS A 185 4.87 4.49 7.49
N PRO A 186 4.79 3.18 7.17
CA PRO A 186 5.77 2.21 7.64
C PRO A 186 7.16 2.47 7.06
N ALA A 187 7.27 3.01 5.85
CA ALA A 187 8.55 3.37 5.25
C ALA A 187 9.20 4.55 5.98
N GLU A 188 8.46 5.64 6.20
CA GLU A 188 8.92 6.80 6.99
C GLU A 188 9.32 6.40 8.42
N ALA A 189 8.56 5.49 9.03
CA ALA A 189 8.86 4.97 10.35
C ALA A 189 10.06 4.01 10.37
N GLY A 190 10.61 3.61 9.22
CA GLY A 190 11.67 2.60 9.13
C GLY A 190 11.22 1.19 9.56
N MET A 191 9.92 0.92 9.52
CA MET A 191 9.31 -0.33 9.98
C MET A 191 8.93 -1.28 8.83
N GLN A 192 8.89 -0.78 7.59
CA GLN A 192 8.41 -1.53 6.42
C GLN A 192 9.11 -2.87 6.22
N ALA A 193 10.45 -2.88 6.14
CA ALA A 193 11.23 -4.12 5.95
C ALA A 193 11.03 -5.13 7.09
N GLY A 194 11.02 -4.66 8.35
CA GLY A 194 10.82 -5.53 9.50
C GLY A 194 9.39 -6.09 9.59
N LEU A 195 8.39 -5.37 9.07
CA LEU A 195 7.02 -5.89 8.95
C LEU A 195 6.90 -6.93 7.85
N VAL A 196 7.55 -6.74 6.69
CA VAL A 196 7.64 -7.77 5.63
C VAL A 196 8.18 -9.07 6.22
N GLU A 197 9.30 -9.00 6.94
CA GLU A 197 9.91 -10.16 7.58
C GLU A 197 8.98 -10.82 8.61
N THR A 198 8.26 -10.03 9.41
CA THR A 198 7.26 -10.57 10.37
C THR A 198 6.13 -11.31 9.66
N LEU A 199 5.57 -10.74 8.57
CA LEU A 199 4.48 -11.35 7.83
C LEU A 199 4.92 -12.68 7.19
N VAL A 200 6.07 -12.72 6.51
CA VAL A 200 6.57 -13.96 5.89
C VAL A 200 6.89 -15.01 6.95
N ALA A 201 7.52 -14.63 8.06
CA ALA A 201 7.84 -15.56 9.16
C ALA A 201 6.58 -16.20 9.79
N ARG A 202 5.40 -15.62 9.54
CA ARG A 202 4.11 -16.09 10.04
C ARG A 202 3.16 -16.57 8.94
N GLY A 203 3.71 -16.89 7.76
CA GLY A 203 3.00 -17.63 6.72
C GLY A 203 2.39 -16.79 5.62
N ALA A 204 2.62 -15.46 5.57
CA ALA A 204 2.25 -14.69 4.39
C ALA A 204 3.03 -15.17 3.16
N ALA A 205 2.35 -15.37 2.04
CA ALA A 205 2.97 -15.76 0.79
C ALA A 205 3.89 -14.64 0.27
N VAL A 206 5.20 -14.90 0.21
CA VAL A 206 6.21 -13.91 -0.20
C VAL A 206 5.99 -13.40 -1.63
N ASP A 207 5.44 -14.23 -2.51
CA ASP A 207 5.07 -13.88 -3.89
C ASP A 207 3.58 -13.50 -4.04
N GLY A 208 2.88 -13.28 -2.93
CA GLY A 208 1.43 -13.10 -2.89
C GLY A 208 0.66 -14.43 -3.03
N PRO A 209 -0.63 -14.45 -2.65
CA PRO A 209 -1.44 -15.67 -2.63
C PRO A 209 -1.64 -16.31 -4.02
N ASN A 210 -1.51 -15.52 -5.08
CA ASN A 210 -1.62 -15.98 -6.46
C ASN A 210 -0.27 -16.46 -7.05
N GLY A 211 0.84 -16.25 -6.34
CA GLY A 211 2.18 -16.52 -6.88
C GLY A 211 2.49 -15.70 -8.13
N ASP A 212 2.07 -14.43 -8.16
CA ASP A 212 2.30 -13.49 -9.27
C ASP A 212 3.40 -12.46 -8.95
N SER A 213 4.06 -12.61 -7.79
CA SER A 213 5.09 -11.72 -7.27
C SER A 213 4.60 -10.28 -7.06
N ALA A 214 3.29 -10.09 -6.82
CA ALA A 214 2.68 -8.79 -6.53
C ALA A 214 3.38 -8.00 -5.41
N PRO A 215 3.83 -8.61 -4.28
CA PRO A 215 4.55 -7.87 -3.25
C PRO A 215 5.85 -7.24 -3.75
N LEU A 216 6.69 -8.02 -4.44
CA LEU A 216 8.00 -7.56 -4.91
C LEU A 216 7.84 -6.52 -6.03
N TRP A 217 6.92 -6.78 -6.97
CA TRP A 217 6.58 -5.83 -8.01
C TRP A 217 6.11 -4.50 -7.41
N THR A 218 5.19 -4.54 -6.45
CA THR A 218 4.68 -3.34 -5.76
C THR A 218 5.83 -2.57 -5.10
N ALA A 219 6.69 -3.23 -4.33
CA ALA A 219 7.82 -2.58 -3.69
C ALA A 219 8.78 -1.89 -4.69
N ILE A 220 9.02 -2.52 -5.86
CA ILE A 220 9.89 -1.98 -6.91
C ILE A 220 9.24 -0.76 -7.59
N VAL A 221 7.98 -0.89 -8.01
CA VAL A 221 7.26 0.15 -8.77
C VAL A 221 7.06 1.41 -7.94
N TRP A 222 6.71 1.25 -6.66
CA TRP A 222 6.57 2.38 -5.74
C TRP A 222 7.93 2.90 -5.22
N GLY A 223 9.03 2.20 -5.51
CA GLY A 223 10.37 2.63 -5.16
C GLY A 223 10.67 2.54 -3.67
N TYR A 224 10.26 1.45 -3.03
CA TYR A 224 10.58 1.07 -1.65
C TYR A 224 11.66 -0.02 -1.63
N PRO A 225 12.96 0.32 -1.84
CA PRO A 225 14.03 -0.66 -1.95
C PRO A 225 14.22 -1.48 -0.67
N ALA A 226 13.95 -0.92 0.50
CA ALA A 226 14.04 -1.64 1.78
C ALA A 226 13.03 -2.81 1.87
N ALA A 227 11.81 -2.62 1.36
CA ALA A 227 10.80 -3.68 1.27
C ALA A 227 11.20 -4.71 0.20
N ALA A 228 11.67 -4.26 -0.96
CA ALA A 228 12.17 -5.16 -2.01
C ALA A 228 13.35 -6.02 -1.51
N ASP A 229 14.27 -5.45 -0.72
CA ASP A 229 15.39 -6.18 -0.11
C ASP A 229 14.90 -7.21 0.92
N ALA A 230 13.89 -6.86 1.72
CA ALA A 230 13.29 -7.79 2.69
C ALA A 230 12.60 -8.96 2.00
N LEU A 231 11.80 -8.70 0.97
CA LEU A 231 11.17 -9.73 0.13
C LEU A 231 12.21 -10.62 -0.55
N SER A 232 13.29 -10.03 -1.05
CA SER A 232 14.41 -10.76 -1.66
C SER A 232 15.08 -11.71 -0.68
N ARG A 233 15.39 -11.24 0.54
CA ARG A 233 15.93 -12.09 1.62
C ARG A 233 14.96 -13.19 2.05
N ALA A 234 13.67 -12.91 1.96
CA ALA A 234 12.60 -13.85 2.24
C ALA A 234 12.33 -14.87 1.12
N GLY A 235 13.05 -14.77 -0.01
CA GLY A 235 12.96 -15.74 -1.11
C GLY A 235 11.93 -15.40 -2.19
N ALA A 236 11.52 -14.14 -2.32
CA ALA A 236 10.68 -13.69 -3.44
C ALA A 236 11.29 -14.09 -4.78
N ARG A 237 10.46 -14.56 -5.71
CA ARG A 237 10.92 -14.99 -7.03
C ARG A 237 11.34 -13.78 -7.88
N MET A 238 12.42 -13.99 -8.63
CA MET A 238 12.99 -13.04 -9.59
C MET A 238 13.20 -13.78 -10.91
N ASP A 239 12.10 -14.22 -11.50
CA ASP A 239 12.07 -15.06 -12.70
C ASP A 239 12.14 -14.26 -14.02
N ASN A 240 12.03 -12.93 -13.94
CA ASN A 240 12.19 -12.04 -15.09
C ASN A 240 13.22 -10.92 -14.81
N LEU A 241 13.72 -10.34 -15.90
CA LEU A 241 14.80 -9.35 -15.88
C LEU A 241 14.45 -8.12 -15.03
N VAL A 242 13.19 -7.67 -15.07
CA VAL A 242 12.76 -6.45 -14.38
C VAL A 242 12.70 -6.65 -12.87
N LEU A 243 12.12 -7.75 -12.39
CA LEU A 243 12.11 -8.08 -10.97
C LEU A 243 13.54 -8.23 -10.43
N ALA A 244 14.40 -8.96 -11.14
CA ALA A 244 15.79 -9.12 -10.76
C ALA A 244 16.53 -7.77 -10.69
N ALA A 245 16.27 -6.89 -11.66
CA ALA A 245 16.91 -5.58 -11.76
C ALA A 245 16.45 -4.62 -10.65
N GLY A 246 15.15 -4.50 -10.42
CA GLY A 246 14.59 -3.67 -9.34
C GLY A 246 14.96 -4.17 -7.94
N ALA A 247 15.05 -5.49 -7.76
CA ALA A 247 15.53 -6.12 -6.52
C ALA A 247 17.05 -5.96 -6.32
N GLY A 248 17.81 -5.56 -7.35
CA GLY A 248 19.25 -5.38 -7.25
C GLY A 248 20.06 -6.68 -7.34
N ASN A 249 19.46 -7.79 -7.77
CA ASN A 249 20.14 -9.07 -7.89
C ASN A 249 20.96 -9.11 -9.20
N LEU A 250 22.17 -8.55 -9.16
CA LEU A 250 23.03 -8.41 -10.33
C LEU A 250 23.37 -9.74 -11.00
N GLU A 251 23.59 -10.80 -10.23
CA GLU A 251 23.91 -12.12 -10.80
C GLU A 251 22.73 -12.66 -11.60
N ARG A 252 21.51 -12.56 -11.04
CA ARG A 252 20.29 -12.93 -11.76
C ARG A 252 20.04 -12.07 -12.99
N VAL A 253 20.34 -10.77 -12.92
CA VAL A 253 20.27 -9.87 -14.08
C VAL A 253 21.21 -10.32 -15.19
N LYS A 254 22.45 -10.72 -14.87
CA LYS A 254 23.41 -11.22 -15.87
C LYS A 254 22.93 -12.51 -16.54
N GLU A 255 22.27 -13.40 -15.81
CA GLU A 255 21.68 -14.62 -16.36
C GLU A 255 20.51 -14.32 -17.32
N LEU A 256 19.66 -13.36 -16.95
CA LEU A 256 18.42 -13.10 -17.66
C LEU A 256 18.57 -12.12 -18.82
N VAL A 257 19.57 -11.23 -18.82
CA VAL A 257 19.64 -10.12 -19.80
C VAL A 257 19.75 -10.59 -21.24
N ASP A 258 20.46 -11.69 -21.48
CA ASP A 258 20.70 -12.26 -22.81
C ASP A 258 19.66 -13.36 -23.16
N ALA A 259 18.75 -13.69 -22.24
CA ALA A 259 17.68 -14.64 -22.50
C ALA A 259 16.57 -14.00 -23.37
N PRO A 260 15.82 -14.81 -24.14
CA PRO A 260 14.62 -14.31 -24.81
C PRO A 260 13.64 -13.72 -23.80
N HIS A 261 13.16 -12.50 -24.08
CA HIS A 261 12.18 -11.81 -23.26
C HIS A 261 10.78 -12.02 -23.84
N GLU A 262 9.82 -12.25 -22.97
CA GLU A 262 8.40 -12.25 -23.32
C GLU A 262 7.75 -10.95 -22.86
N ARG A 263 6.58 -10.65 -23.41
CA ARG A 263 5.77 -9.52 -22.95
C ARG A 263 5.32 -9.80 -21.52
N LEU A 264 5.58 -8.88 -20.60
CA LEU A 264 5.23 -9.05 -19.19
C LEU A 264 4.01 -8.22 -18.84
N ARG A 265 2.98 -8.84 -18.25
CA ARG A 265 1.85 -8.09 -17.70
C ARG A 265 2.29 -7.37 -16.44
N ILE A 266 1.94 -6.09 -16.32
CA ILE A 266 2.18 -5.33 -15.10
C ILE A 266 1.14 -5.75 -14.06
N VAL A 267 1.60 -6.32 -12.95
CA VAL A 267 0.73 -6.81 -11.87
C VAL A 267 -0.18 -5.69 -11.37
N GLY A 268 -1.46 -6.02 -11.17
CA GLY A 268 -2.47 -5.06 -10.77
C GLY A 268 -2.88 -4.08 -11.87
N THR A 269 -2.58 -4.32 -13.15
CA THR A 269 -3.05 -3.45 -14.24
C THR A 269 -3.40 -4.25 -15.51
N ASP A 270 -3.99 -3.57 -16.49
CA ASP A 270 -4.19 -4.09 -17.85
C ASP A 270 -3.07 -3.63 -18.82
N ARG A 271 -1.98 -3.08 -18.27
CA ARG A 271 -0.80 -2.62 -19.00
C ARG A 271 0.26 -3.70 -19.08
N TRP A 272 1.18 -3.54 -20.02
CA TRP A 272 2.20 -4.54 -20.36
C TRP A 272 3.55 -3.87 -20.62
N LEU A 273 4.62 -4.58 -20.29
CA LEU A 273 5.99 -4.27 -20.71
C LEU A 273 6.26 -5.05 -22.00
N ASP A 274 6.58 -4.34 -23.07
CA ASP A 274 6.88 -4.94 -24.36
C ASP A 274 8.28 -5.57 -24.37
N ALA A 275 8.38 -6.78 -24.93
CA ALA A 275 9.60 -7.60 -24.90
C ALA A 275 10.82 -6.89 -25.53
N GLU A 276 10.59 -6.08 -26.56
CA GLU A 276 11.64 -5.35 -27.28
C GLU A 276 12.32 -4.26 -26.43
N HIS A 277 11.69 -3.81 -25.34
CA HIS A 277 12.19 -2.76 -24.47
C HIS A 277 12.60 -3.27 -23.08
N MET A 278 12.72 -4.60 -22.89
CA MET A 278 12.90 -5.20 -21.57
C MET A 278 14.16 -4.72 -20.83
N ILE A 279 15.26 -4.49 -21.54
CA ILE A 279 16.50 -3.95 -20.95
C ILE A 279 16.28 -2.50 -20.48
N SER A 280 15.54 -1.68 -21.24
CA SER A 280 15.19 -0.31 -20.85
C SER A 280 14.26 -0.29 -19.64
N TYR A 281 13.25 -1.17 -19.58
CA TYR A 281 12.41 -1.31 -18.39
C TYR A 281 13.22 -1.75 -17.16
N ALA A 282 14.09 -2.76 -17.31
CA ALA A 282 14.96 -3.20 -16.23
C ALA A 282 15.84 -2.05 -15.72
N LEU A 283 16.36 -1.20 -16.61
CA LEU A 283 17.12 -0.01 -16.25
C LEU A 283 16.25 1.00 -15.48
N ILE A 284 15.02 1.25 -15.93
CA ILE A 284 14.07 2.15 -15.27
C ILE A 284 13.85 1.74 -13.82
N TYR A 285 13.47 0.48 -13.59
CA TYR A 285 13.13 0.00 -12.26
C TYR A 285 14.37 -0.19 -11.36
N ALA A 286 15.53 -0.55 -11.92
CA ALA A 286 16.80 -0.56 -11.18
C ALA A 286 17.22 0.85 -10.73
N ALA A 287 17.07 1.85 -11.61
CA ALA A 287 17.35 3.24 -11.30
C ALA A 287 16.41 3.77 -10.21
N GLY A 288 15.11 3.45 -10.33
CA GLY A 288 14.08 3.74 -9.33
C GLY A 288 14.27 3.05 -7.98
N CYS A 289 15.17 2.08 -7.84
CA CYS A 289 15.45 1.39 -6.59
C CYS A 289 16.91 1.56 -6.11
N ASN A 290 17.66 2.51 -6.66
CA ASN A 290 19.07 2.76 -6.34
C ASN A 290 20.01 1.56 -6.56
N ARG A 291 19.74 0.73 -7.57
CA ARG A 291 20.51 -0.50 -7.82
C ARG A 291 21.73 -0.21 -8.67
N ARG A 292 22.68 0.56 -8.13
CA ARG A 292 23.84 1.08 -8.87
C ARG A 292 24.57 0.04 -9.72
N GLY A 293 24.96 -1.09 -9.13
CA GLY A 293 25.69 -2.13 -9.87
C GLY A 293 24.88 -2.74 -11.02
N VAL A 294 23.56 -2.84 -10.87
CA VAL A 294 22.65 -3.26 -11.95
C VAL A 294 22.55 -2.18 -13.02
N VAL A 295 22.40 -0.90 -12.64
CA VAL A 295 22.35 0.22 -13.57
C VAL A 295 23.63 0.30 -14.41
N GLU A 296 24.80 0.23 -13.76
CA GLU A 296 26.10 0.24 -14.45
C GLU A 296 26.20 -0.93 -15.45
N PHE A 297 25.78 -2.13 -15.05
CA PHE A 297 25.77 -3.29 -15.95
C PHE A 297 24.80 -3.13 -17.12
N LEU A 298 23.55 -2.74 -16.86
CA LEU A 298 22.54 -2.61 -17.91
C LEU A 298 22.92 -1.54 -18.94
N LEU A 299 23.56 -0.44 -18.53
CA LEU A 299 24.07 0.56 -19.47
C LEU A 299 25.09 -0.01 -20.47
N THR A 300 25.86 -1.03 -20.09
CA THR A 300 26.79 -1.71 -21.03
C THR A 300 26.07 -2.50 -22.13
N ARG A 301 24.76 -2.74 -21.98
CA ARG A 301 23.93 -3.48 -22.94
C ARG A 301 23.18 -2.59 -23.93
N GLY A 302 23.45 -1.27 -23.91
CA GLY A 302 22.89 -0.31 -24.87
C GLY A 302 21.36 -0.15 -24.82
N PRO A 303 20.72 0.01 -23.64
CA PRO A 303 19.29 0.28 -23.56
C PRO A 303 18.95 1.62 -24.23
N ASP A 304 17.75 1.72 -24.79
CA ASP A 304 17.20 2.99 -25.22
C ASP A 304 16.73 3.78 -23.98
N LEU A 305 17.37 4.92 -23.74
CA LEU A 305 17.12 5.81 -22.60
C LEU A 305 15.89 6.70 -22.77
N ALA A 306 15.33 6.77 -23.98
CA ALA A 306 14.11 7.53 -24.26
C ALA A 306 12.83 6.75 -23.91
N ILE A 307 12.93 5.43 -23.70
CA ILE A 307 11.80 4.60 -23.29
C ILE A 307 11.28 5.06 -21.93
N THR A 308 9.96 5.19 -21.85
CA THR A 308 9.22 5.45 -20.62
C THR A 308 8.51 4.20 -20.14
N ASP A 309 8.35 4.09 -18.82
CA ASP A 309 7.56 3.02 -18.25
C ASP A 309 6.06 3.20 -18.55
N PRO A 310 5.29 2.12 -18.75
CA PRO A 310 3.88 2.25 -19.05
C PRO A 310 3.02 2.71 -17.88
N ILE A 311 3.52 2.84 -16.65
CA ILE A 311 2.73 3.25 -15.47
C ILE A 311 2.80 4.76 -15.30
N TYR A 312 4.00 5.33 -15.16
CA TYR A 312 4.23 6.73 -14.83
C TYR A 312 4.68 7.58 -16.01
N ASP A 313 4.86 6.98 -17.20
CA ASP A 313 5.42 7.65 -18.38
C ASP A 313 6.77 8.31 -18.07
N ALA A 314 7.62 7.62 -17.32
CA ALA A 314 8.92 8.12 -16.89
C ALA A 314 10.09 7.25 -17.39
N THR A 315 11.16 7.91 -17.81
CA THR A 315 12.42 7.26 -18.18
C THR A 315 13.22 6.83 -16.95
N ALA A 316 14.32 6.11 -17.15
CA ALA A 316 15.21 5.74 -16.05
C ALA A 316 15.75 6.96 -15.29
N LEU A 317 16.05 8.05 -16.02
CA LEU A 317 16.48 9.31 -15.43
C LEU A 317 15.33 9.97 -14.63
N GLY A 318 14.09 9.86 -15.12
CA GLY A 318 12.89 10.32 -14.41
C GLY A 318 12.73 9.63 -13.07
N PHE A 319 12.81 8.31 -13.04
CA PHE A 319 12.77 7.52 -11.79
C PHE A 319 13.93 7.85 -10.84
N ALA A 320 15.15 8.01 -11.36
CA ALA A 320 16.30 8.35 -10.54
C ALA A 320 16.19 9.75 -9.90
N LYS A 321 15.52 10.70 -10.57
CA LYS A 321 15.28 12.07 -10.09
C LYS A 321 14.10 12.20 -9.14
N TYR A 322 13.21 11.22 -9.10
CA TYR A 322 12.00 11.29 -8.29
C TYR A 322 12.33 11.38 -6.80
N GLU A 323 11.88 12.45 -6.16
CA GLU A 323 12.03 12.66 -4.72
C GLU A 323 11.00 11.83 -3.96
N HIS A 324 11.47 10.96 -3.07
CA HIS A 324 10.60 10.17 -2.20
C HIS A 324 11.20 10.15 -0.78
N PRO A 325 10.97 11.20 0.03
CA PRO A 325 11.52 11.30 1.38
C PRO A 325 11.22 10.07 2.25
N ALA A 326 9.99 9.56 2.17
CA ALA A 326 9.53 8.37 2.89
C ALA A 326 10.32 7.09 2.58
N ALA A 327 10.76 6.92 1.33
CA ALA A 327 11.58 5.78 0.91
C ALA A 327 13.09 6.04 1.12
N GLY A 328 13.46 7.09 1.86
CA GLY A 328 14.86 7.43 2.15
C GLY A 328 15.60 8.12 1.00
N ARG A 329 14.88 8.71 0.03
CA ARG A 329 15.48 9.42 -1.12
C ARG A 329 14.89 10.82 -1.36
N PRO A 330 15.07 11.77 -0.43
CA PRO A 330 14.45 13.10 -0.49
C PRO A 330 14.87 13.95 -1.70
N HIS A 331 15.97 13.60 -2.39
CA HIS A 331 16.50 14.32 -3.56
C HIS A 331 16.79 13.39 -4.74
N GLY A 332 16.04 12.28 -4.83
CA GLY A 332 16.34 11.19 -5.77
C GLY A 332 17.65 10.47 -5.43
N TYR A 333 18.30 9.89 -6.44
CA TYR A 333 19.56 9.14 -6.32
C TYR A 333 20.69 9.82 -7.11
N PRO A 334 21.46 10.75 -6.51
CA PRO A 334 22.46 11.56 -7.21
C PRO A 334 23.48 10.75 -8.03
N GLU A 335 23.93 9.61 -7.51
CA GLU A 335 24.89 8.76 -8.21
C GLU A 335 24.28 8.12 -9.46
N ILE A 336 23.03 7.66 -9.38
CA ILE A 336 22.30 7.09 -10.52
C ILE A 336 22.00 8.17 -11.56
N ILE A 337 21.58 9.37 -11.12
CA ILE A 337 21.37 10.53 -11.99
C ILE A 337 22.65 10.85 -12.77
N ALA A 338 23.81 10.85 -12.11
CA ALA A 338 25.10 11.10 -12.74
C ALA A 338 25.54 10.00 -13.72
N LEU A 339 25.10 8.75 -13.53
CA LEU A 339 25.34 7.66 -14.49
C LEU A 339 24.47 7.81 -15.73
N LEU A 340 23.20 8.18 -15.55
CA LEU A 340 22.20 8.28 -16.62
C LEU A 340 22.25 9.58 -17.44
N SER A 341 23.07 10.55 -17.01
CA SER A 341 23.22 11.85 -17.69
C SER A 341 24.52 11.96 -18.53
N ARG A 342 25.26 10.86 -18.69
CA ARG A 342 26.48 10.78 -19.50
C ARG A 342 26.16 10.37 -20.92
#